data_AF-A0A925ZEZ0-F1
#
_entry.id   AF-A0A925ZEZ0-F1
#
_cell.length_a   1.000
_cell.length_b   1.000
_cell.length_c   1.000
_cell.angle_alpha   90.00
_cell.angle_beta   90.00
_cell.angle_gamma   90.00
#
_symmetry.space_group_name_H-M   'P 1'
#
loop_
_entity.id
_entity.type
_entity.pdbx_description
1 polymer ?
#
loop_
_entity_poly.entity_id
_entity_poly.type
_entity_poly.pdbx_seq_one_letter_code
_entity_poly.pdbx_strand_id
1 'polypeptide(L)'
;MGIGYAAGCLLSILLWKIDRQNIFTGINNFFVKHFKNYILINIFYLATFFIIFYLLNKIVNIQKPYNEIFNAITTFIAIDISNTERKNLNRKDIIFFYNSISCISRSLVCGFIAPIFYILLFGNAFGILYMVIYNFSQQELRLIKGINAMLNIIPALIAEVFLYIIYVYTHKSLKFKEKIDYNENIIARPLLNVDVMAAYIEDVNFYYYYTKHYVNYMKGFGRSKNKIDDRCIKSYLGIEYGICIVSFICFYYIVSVM
;
A
#
# COMPACT_ATOMS: atom_id res chain seq x y z
N MET A 1 -15.47 14.96 -13.68
CA MET A 1 -14.62 14.25 -14.68
C MET A 1 -13.98 13.03 -14.03
N GLY A 2 -14.63 11.86 -14.11
CA GLY A 2 -14.21 10.69 -13.32
C GLY A 2 -14.33 9.34 -14.01
N ILE A 3 -14.88 9.30 -15.24
CA ILE A 3 -15.16 8.04 -15.94
C ILE A 3 -13.87 7.32 -16.30
N GLY A 4 -12.85 8.06 -16.71
CA GLY A 4 -11.51 7.55 -16.98
C GLY A 4 -10.92 6.88 -15.75
N TYR A 5 -10.99 7.51 -14.59
CA TYR A 5 -10.49 6.90 -13.35
C TYR A 5 -11.18 5.57 -13.03
N ALA A 6 -12.49 5.49 -13.19
CA ALA A 6 -13.26 4.25 -13.02
C ALA A 6 -12.86 3.18 -14.04
N ALA A 7 -12.74 3.54 -15.32
CA ALA A 7 -12.32 2.63 -16.38
C ALA A 7 -10.91 2.08 -16.12
N GLY A 8 -9.96 2.94 -15.74
CA GLY A 8 -8.59 2.53 -15.42
C GLY A 8 -8.50 1.64 -14.19
N CYS A 9 -9.28 1.95 -13.14
CA CYS A 9 -9.36 1.10 -11.94
C CYS A 9 -9.91 -0.29 -12.28
N LEU A 10 -10.98 -0.35 -13.07
CA LEU A 10 -11.57 -1.61 -13.53
C LEU A 10 -10.56 -2.41 -14.38
N LEU A 11 -9.84 -1.76 -15.30
CA LEU A 11 -8.77 -2.39 -16.07
C LEU A 11 -7.65 -2.92 -15.18
N SER A 12 -7.27 -2.21 -14.12
CA SER A 12 -6.23 -2.67 -13.18
C SER A 12 -6.66 -3.95 -12.46
N ILE A 13 -7.93 -4.00 -12.04
CA ILE A 13 -8.52 -5.20 -11.42
C ILE A 13 -8.60 -6.36 -12.43
N LEU A 14 -9.02 -6.10 -13.68
CA LEU A 14 -9.12 -7.13 -14.72
C LEU A 14 -7.76 -7.65 -15.20
N LEU A 15 -6.74 -6.79 -15.27
CA LEU A 15 -5.39 -7.12 -15.75
C LEU A 15 -4.42 -7.44 -14.61
N TRP A 16 -4.95 -7.97 -13.51
CA TRP A 16 -4.24 -8.37 -12.30
C TRP A 16 -3.09 -9.38 -12.45
N LYS A 17 -2.91 -9.96 -13.63
CA LYS A 17 -1.88 -10.98 -13.88
C LYS A 17 -0.46 -10.42 -13.94
N ILE A 18 -0.30 -9.10 -14.07
CA ILE A 18 1.00 -8.45 -14.25
C ILE A 18 1.65 -8.19 -12.89
N ASP A 19 2.71 -8.94 -12.56
CA ASP A 19 3.44 -8.70 -11.32
C ASP A 19 4.46 -7.56 -11.47
N ARG A 20 4.02 -6.34 -11.16
CA ARG A 20 4.84 -5.10 -11.25
C ARG A 20 6.11 -5.22 -10.42
N GLN A 21 6.02 -5.84 -9.25
CA GLN A 21 7.15 -5.99 -8.34
C GLN A 21 8.30 -6.79 -8.99
N ASN A 22 7.99 -7.79 -9.81
CA ASN A 22 9.01 -8.57 -10.51
C ASN A 22 9.74 -7.74 -11.57
N ILE A 23 9.03 -6.83 -12.24
CA ILE A 23 9.62 -5.91 -13.23
C ILE A 23 10.64 -5.01 -12.53
N PHE A 24 10.24 -4.34 -11.44
CA PHE A 24 11.13 -3.45 -10.69
C PHE A 24 12.29 -4.19 -10.02
N THR A 25 12.09 -5.44 -9.60
CA THR A 25 13.16 -6.29 -9.08
C THR A 25 14.17 -6.65 -10.17
N GLY A 26 13.70 -7.00 -11.38
CA GLY A 26 14.57 -7.22 -12.54
C GLY A 26 15.41 -5.99 -12.88
N ILE A 27 14.78 -4.81 -12.89
CA ILE A 27 15.47 -3.52 -13.08
C ILE A 27 16.52 -3.30 -11.99
N ASN A 28 16.16 -3.46 -10.70
CA ASN A 28 17.10 -3.28 -9.59
C ASN A 28 18.28 -4.25 -9.67
N ASN A 29 18.04 -5.52 -9.98
CA ASN A 29 19.10 -6.52 -10.13
C ASN A 29 20.07 -6.16 -11.25
N PHE A 30 19.56 -5.62 -12.36
CA PHE A 30 20.41 -5.09 -13.43
C PHE A 30 21.30 -3.95 -12.91
N PHE A 31 20.75 -2.96 -12.19
CA PHE A 31 21.52 -1.85 -11.65
C PHE A 31 22.52 -2.28 -10.57
N VAL A 32 22.12 -3.15 -9.64
CA VAL A 32 23.01 -3.70 -8.59
C VAL A 32 24.19 -4.43 -9.21
N LYS A 33 23.97 -5.22 -10.27
CA LYS A 33 25.03 -5.93 -10.98
C LYS A 33 26.07 -4.98 -11.61
N HIS A 34 25.63 -3.83 -12.12
CA HIS A 34 26.51 -2.86 -12.80
C HIS A 34 27.20 -1.89 -11.83
N PHE A 35 26.44 -1.28 -10.91
CA PHE A 35 26.95 -0.22 -10.05
C PHE A 35 27.60 -0.74 -8.76
N LYS A 36 27.15 -1.90 -8.24
CA LYS A 36 27.60 -2.54 -6.97
C LYS A 36 27.60 -1.66 -5.71
N ASN A 37 27.18 -0.40 -5.81
CA ASN A 37 27.14 0.56 -4.73
C ASN A 37 25.70 1.07 -4.55
N TYR A 38 25.09 0.72 -3.43
CA TYR A 38 23.72 1.10 -3.10
C TYR A 38 23.50 2.62 -3.01
N ILE A 39 24.52 3.41 -2.64
CA ILE A 39 24.38 4.88 -2.57
C ILE A 39 24.19 5.46 -3.97
N LEU A 40 25.02 5.04 -4.93
CA LEU A 40 24.92 5.47 -6.34
C LEU A 40 23.57 5.05 -6.94
N ILE A 41 23.08 3.86 -6.61
CA ILE A 41 21.78 3.38 -7.08
C ILE A 41 20.63 4.24 -6.51
N ASN A 42 20.69 4.61 -5.22
CA ASN A 42 19.70 5.52 -4.64
C ASN A 42 19.70 6.90 -5.33
N ILE A 43 20.87 7.49 -5.57
CA ILE A 43 21.00 8.78 -6.27
C ILE A 43 20.44 8.68 -7.69
N PHE A 44 20.77 7.60 -8.40
CA PHE A 44 20.26 7.35 -9.76
C PHE A 44 18.73 7.27 -9.79
N TYR A 45 18.12 6.54 -8.84
CA TYR A 45 16.67 6.46 -8.76
C TYR A 45 16.00 7.78 -8.37
N LEU A 46 16.61 8.56 -7.47
CA LEU A 46 16.09 9.91 -7.20
C LEU A 46 16.12 10.79 -8.46
N ALA A 47 17.22 10.74 -9.22
CA ALA A 47 17.31 11.47 -10.48
C ALA A 47 16.24 10.99 -11.50
N THR A 48 16.01 9.68 -11.62
CA THR A 48 14.98 9.15 -12.52
C THR A 48 13.57 9.54 -12.08
N PHE A 49 13.30 9.62 -10.78
CA PHE A 49 12.03 10.12 -10.24
C PHE A 49 11.77 11.57 -10.64
N PHE A 50 12.77 12.45 -10.51
CA PHE A 50 12.67 13.84 -10.98
C PHE A 50 12.43 13.94 -12.49
N ILE A 51 13.10 13.11 -13.29
CA ILE A 51 12.91 13.08 -14.75
C ILE A 51 11.49 12.61 -15.10
N ILE A 52 11.02 11.51 -14.49
CA ILE A 52 9.65 11.00 -14.71
C ILE A 52 8.64 12.08 -14.33
N PHE A 53 8.80 12.73 -13.19
CA PHE A 53 7.91 13.80 -12.74
C PHE A 53 7.87 14.98 -13.71
N TYR A 54 9.03 15.44 -14.17
CA TYR A 54 9.12 16.52 -15.16
C TYR A 54 8.43 16.15 -16.48
N LEU A 55 8.66 14.93 -16.99
CA LEU A 55 8.04 14.45 -18.22
C LEU A 55 6.52 14.34 -18.08
N LEU A 56 6.04 13.79 -16.96
CA LEU A 56 4.60 13.66 -16.67
C LEU A 56 3.93 15.03 -16.59
N ASN A 57 4.52 16.00 -15.90
CA ASN A 57 3.97 17.36 -15.84
C ASN A 57 3.96 18.05 -17.19
N LYS A 58 4.96 17.81 -18.04
CA LYS A 58 4.96 18.33 -19.41
C LYS A 58 3.81 17.73 -20.23
N ILE A 59 3.57 16.43 -20.11
CA ILE A 59 2.45 15.75 -20.79
C ILE A 59 1.11 16.29 -20.29
N VAL A 60 0.96 16.47 -18.98
CA VAL A 60 -0.24 17.05 -18.34
C VAL A 60 -0.45 18.50 -18.78
N ASN A 61 0.60 19.31 -18.92
CA ASN A 61 0.45 20.69 -19.37
C ASN A 61 0.11 20.79 -20.87
N ILE A 62 0.53 19.81 -21.68
CA ILE A 62 0.22 19.73 -23.11
C ILE A 62 -1.23 19.22 -23.33
N GLN A 63 -1.67 18.27 -22.52
CA GLN A 63 -3.02 17.71 -22.57
C GLN A 63 -3.91 18.48 -21.60
N LYS A 64 -4.77 19.38 -22.13
CA LYS A 64 -5.80 20.12 -21.37
C LYS A 64 -6.42 19.27 -20.23
N PRO A 65 -6.85 19.88 -19.10
CA PRO A 65 -7.06 19.23 -17.78
C PRO A 65 -8.13 18.12 -17.71
N TYR A 66 -8.72 17.71 -18.84
CA TYR A 66 -9.90 16.86 -18.92
C TYR A 66 -9.71 15.66 -19.85
N ASN A 67 -8.50 15.11 -19.90
CA ASN A 67 -8.24 13.91 -20.70
C ASN A 67 -8.60 12.64 -19.90
N GLU A 68 -9.84 12.16 -20.07
CA GLU A 68 -10.32 10.93 -19.44
C GLU A 68 -9.45 9.70 -19.79
N ILE A 69 -8.79 9.69 -20.97
CA ILE A 69 -7.83 8.63 -21.32
C ILE A 69 -6.61 8.67 -20.39
N PHE A 70 -6.09 9.87 -20.09
CA PHE A 70 -4.96 10.01 -19.19
C PHE A 70 -5.33 9.66 -17.75
N ASN A 71 -6.54 10.00 -17.32
CA ASN A 71 -7.09 9.56 -16.03
C ASN A 71 -7.18 8.02 -15.94
N ALA A 72 -7.64 7.37 -17.02
CA ALA A 72 -7.70 5.92 -17.10
C ALA A 72 -6.32 5.26 -17.08
N ILE A 73 -5.36 5.78 -17.84
CA ILE A 73 -3.97 5.30 -17.83
C ILE A 73 -3.37 5.46 -16.43
N THR A 74 -3.63 6.60 -15.78
CA THR A 74 -3.12 6.90 -14.44
C THR A 74 -3.63 5.88 -13.42
N THR A 75 -4.94 5.68 -13.29
CA THR A 75 -5.46 4.70 -12.32
C THR A 75 -5.10 3.28 -12.68
N PHE A 76 -5.06 2.96 -13.97
CA PHE A 76 -4.57 1.65 -14.43
C PHE A 76 -3.15 1.37 -13.92
N ILE A 77 -2.25 2.35 -14.04
CA ILE A 77 -0.84 2.22 -13.64
C ILE A 77 -0.63 2.35 -12.14
N ALA A 78 -1.35 3.26 -11.47
CA ALA A 78 -1.07 3.61 -10.08
C ALA A 78 -1.75 2.67 -9.08
N ILE A 79 -2.96 2.17 -9.39
CA ILE A 79 -3.70 1.26 -8.52
C ILE A 79 -3.22 -0.19 -8.74
N ASP A 80 -2.96 -0.93 -7.66
CA ASP A 80 -2.51 -2.33 -7.65
C ASP A 80 -3.07 -3.10 -6.44
N ILE A 81 -4.32 -3.54 -6.50
CA ILE A 81 -4.96 -4.33 -5.42
C ILE A 81 -4.77 -5.83 -5.65
N SER A 82 -4.83 -6.27 -6.89
CA SER A 82 -5.19 -7.64 -7.25
C SER A 82 -4.01 -8.63 -7.22
N ASN A 83 -2.79 -8.12 -7.30
CA ASN A 83 -1.57 -8.93 -7.29
C ASN A 83 -1.27 -9.55 -5.90
N THR A 84 -1.87 -9.02 -4.83
CA THR A 84 -1.75 -9.53 -3.44
C THR A 84 -2.68 -10.72 -3.17
N GLU A 85 -3.88 -10.74 -3.76
CA GLU A 85 -4.82 -11.86 -3.69
C GLU A 85 -4.19 -13.17 -4.19
N ARG A 86 -3.51 -13.13 -5.34
CA ARG A 86 -2.81 -14.30 -5.91
C ARG A 86 -1.72 -14.85 -4.98
N LYS A 87 -0.97 -13.97 -4.31
CA LYS A 87 0.12 -14.38 -3.42
C LYS A 87 -0.41 -15.06 -2.15
N ASN A 88 -1.63 -14.75 -1.76
CA ASN A 88 -2.28 -15.28 -0.55
C ASN A 88 -3.10 -16.55 -0.80
N LEU A 89 -3.64 -16.76 -2.01
CA LEU A 89 -4.47 -17.93 -2.34
C LEU A 89 -3.75 -19.29 -2.34
N ASN A 90 -2.41 -19.31 -2.39
CA ASN A 90 -1.62 -20.53 -2.65
C ASN A 90 -0.83 -21.08 -1.45
N ARG A 91 -0.99 -20.58 -0.22
CA ARG A 91 -0.08 -20.92 0.90
C ARG A 91 -0.82 -21.23 2.21
N LYS A 92 -0.48 -22.36 2.85
CA LYS A 92 -1.26 -22.98 3.96
C LYS A 92 -0.63 -22.91 5.37
N ASP A 93 0.57 -22.37 5.54
CA ASP A 93 1.26 -22.38 6.86
C ASP A 93 0.97 -21.14 7.73
N ILE A 94 1.10 -21.29 9.05
CA ILE A 94 0.93 -20.24 10.07
C ILE A 94 1.80 -19.01 9.81
N ILE A 95 3.06 -19.20 9.41
CA ILE A 95 3.98 -18.10 9.06
C ILE A 95 3.47 -17.35 7.82
N PHE A 96 2.76 -18.03 6.92
CA PHE A 96 2.14 -17.39 5.77
C PHE A 96 0.96 -16.52 6.15
N PHE A 97 0.24 -16.82 7.23
CA PHE A 97 -0.90 -16.00 7.64
C PHE A 97 -0.51 -14.57 8.04
N TYR A 98 0.55 -14.38 8.82
CA TYR A 98 1.01 -13.02 9.17
C TYR A 98 1.53 -12.26 7.95
N ASN A 99 2.23 -12.96 7.07
CA ASN A 99 2.66 -12.42 5.79
C ASN A 99 1.46 -12.06 4.90
N SER A 100 0.39 -12.84 4.93
CA SER A 100 -0.85 -12.57 4.21
C SER A 100 -1.55 -11.33 4.74
N ILE A 101 -1.71 -11.19 6.06
CA ILE A 101 -2.26 -9.95 6.67
C ILE A 101 -1.41 -8.75 6.26
N SER A 102 -0.09 -8.84 6.41
CA SER A 102 0.82 -7.75 6.05
C SER A 102 0.79 -7.42 4.55
N CYS A 103 0.54 -8.43 3.72
CA CYS A 103 0.39 -8.28 2.27
C CYS A 103 -0.92 -7.56 1.93
N ILE A 104 -2.03 -7.96 2.55
CA ILE A 104 -3.37 -7.35 2.41
C ILE A 104 -3.35 -5.89 2.87
N SER A 105 -2.84 -5.62 4.08
CA SER A 105 -2.74 -4.24 4.59
C SER A 105 -1.87 -3.35 3.69
N ARG A 106 -0.76 -3.88 3.17
CA ARG A 106 0.11 -3.15 2.23
C ARG A 106 -0.58 -2.92 0.88
N SER A 107 -1.34 -3.90 0.39
CA SER A 107 -2.20 -3.77 -0.79
C SER A 107 -3.20 -2.62 -0.63
N LEU A 108 -3.92 -2.63 0.50
CA LEU A 108 -4.89 -1.61 0.84
C LEU A 108 -4.27 -0.20 0.86
N VAL A 109 -3.18 -0.03 1.61
CA VAL A 109 -2.56 1.28 1.80
C VAL A 109 -1.77 1.70 0.55
N CYS A 110 -0.78 0.91 0.15
CA CYS A 110 0.15 1.28 -0.91
C CYS A 110 -0.38 0.99 -2.31
N GLY A 111 -1.23 -0.02 -2.48
CA GLY A 111 -1.83 -0.37 -3.76
C GLY A 111 -3.09 0.43 -4.09
N PHE A 112 -3.76 1.04 -3.10
CA PHE A 112 -5.04 1.69 -3.31
C PHE A 112 -5.16 3.09 -2.69
N ILE A 113 -5.15 3.20 -1.35
CA ILE A 113 -5.44 4.45 -0.65
C ILE A 113 -4.40 5.51 -0.98
N ALA A 114 -3.10 5.19 -0.94
CA ALA A 114 -2.03 6.13 -1.23
C ALA A 114 -2.07 6.64 -2.68
N PRO A 115 -2.14 5.78 -3.73
CA PRO A 115 -2.33 6.25 -5.10
C PRO A 115 -3.49 7.23 -5.26
N ILE A 116 -4.67 6.89 -4.74
CA ILE A 116 -5.87 7.72 -4.82
C ILE A 116 -5.68 9.06 -4.09
N PHE A 117 -5.12 9.01 -2.87
CA PHE A 117 -4.83 10.19 -2.07
C PHE A 117 -3.88 11.16 -2.80
N TYR A 118 -2.80 10.65 -3.40
CA TYR A 118 -1.84 11.48 -4.12
C TYR A 118 -2.39 12.03 -5.44
N ILE A 119 -3.24 11.26 -6.15
CA ILE A 119 -3.97 11.77 -7.32
C ILE A 119 -4.88 12.92 -6.91
N LEU A 120 -5.62 12.79 -5.81
CA LEU A 120 -6.58 13.79 -5.36
C LEU A 120 -5.89 15.09 -4.91
N LEU A 121 -4.76 15.02 -4.21
CA LEU A 121 -4.09 16.21 -3.70
C LEU A 121 -3.20 16.91 -4.72
N PHE A 122 -2.48 16.16 -5.56
CA PHE A 122 -1.42 16.71 -6.40
C PHE A 122 -1.55 16.32 -7.88
N GLY A 123 -2.59 15.57 -8.23
CA GLY A 123 -2.87 15.14 -9.60
C GLY A 123 -2.18 13.84 -10.01
N ASN A 124 -2.50 13.41 -11.23
CA ASN A 124 -2.11 12.12 -11.80
C ASN A 124 -0.60 11.82 -11.75
N ALA A 125 0.24 12.83 -11.97
CA ALA A 125 1.69 12.66 -11.97
C ALA A 125 2.20 12.14 -10.62
N PHE A 126 1.64 12.61 -9.51
CA PHE A 126 2.02 12.16 -8.18
C PHE A 126 1.52 10.75 -7.87
N GLY A 127 0.33 10.35 -8.36
CA GLY A 127 -0.13 8.96 -8.25
C GLY A 127 0.83 7.96 -8.90
N ILE A 128 1.29 8.26 -10.12
CA ILE A 128 2.26 7.43 -10.84
C ILE A 128 3.62 7.46 -10.13
N LEU A 129 4.09 8.64 -9.72
CA LEU A 129 5.36 8.79 -9.02
C LEU A 129 5.39 7.98 -7.72
N TYR A 130 4.30 8.04 -6.94
CA TYR A 130 4.14 7.25 -5.73
C TYR A 130 4.26 5.75 -6.01
N MET A 131 3.56 5.24 -7.05
CA MET A 131 3.64 3.82 -7.43
C MET A 131 5.09 3.40 -7.73
N VAL A 132 5.84 4.22 -8.44
CA VAL A 132 7.25 3.95 -8.77
C VAL A 132 8.11 3.92 -7.50
N ILE A 133 7.97 4.92 -6.62
CA ILE A 133 8.68 4.97 -5.32
C ILE A 133 8.37 3.73 -4.49
N TYR A 134 7.09 3.36 -4.39
CA TYR A 134 6.64 2.19 -3.64
C TYR A 134 7.30 0.90 -4.15
N ASN A 135 7.28 0.64 -5.45
CA ASN A 135 7.85 -0.60 -6.01
C ASN A 135 9.37 -0.71 -5.81
N PHE A 136 10.11 0.41 -5.93
CA PHE A 136 11.54 0.44 -5.63
C PHE A 136 11.85 0.36 -4.13
N SER A 137 10.95 0.85 -3.27
CA SER A 137 11.12 0.78 -1.81
C SER A 137 11.13 -0.65 -1.26
N GLN A 138 10.58 -1.62 -1.99
CA GLN A 138 10.62 -3.04 -1.58
C GLN A 138 12.03 -3.65 -1.72
N GLN A 139 12.96 -2.97 -2.41
CA GLN A 139 14.35 -3.42 -2.59
C GLN A 139 15.23 -3.06 -1.39
N GLU A 140 16.51 -3.44 -1.37
CA GLU A 140 17.46 -3.12 -0.28
C GLU A 140 17.95 -1.64 -0.25
N LEU A 141 17.04 -0.70 -0.53
CA LEU A 141 17.34 0.73 -0.72
C LEU A 141 16.85 1.54 0.47
N ARG A 142 17.74 1.82 1.44
CA ARG A 142 17.38 2.49 2.71
C ARG A 142 16.75 3.86 2.54
N LEU A 143 17.27 4.70 1.65
CA LEU A 143 16.74 6.06 1.43
C LEU A 143 15.33 6.02 0.83
N ILE A 144 15.13 5.24 -0.22
CA ILE A 144 13.81 5.09 -0.86
C ILE A 144 12.79 4.46 0.11
N LYS A 145 13.20 3.51 0.95
CA LYS A 145 12.39 2.98 2.05
C LYS A 145 11.93 4.07 3.02
N GLY A 146 12.84 4.95 3.42
CA GLY A 146 12.52 6.08 4.30
C GLY A 146 11.52 7.05 3.66
N ILE A 147 11.73 7.42 2.39
CA ILE A 147 10.79 8.27 1.63
C ILE A 147 9.42 7.61 1.54
N ASN A 148 9.36 6.32 1.19
CA ASN A 148 8.09 5.60 1.10
C ASN A 148 7.39 5.50 2.46
N ALA A 149 8.12 5.33 3.57
CA ALA A 149 7.54 5.35 4.90
C ALA A 149 6.89 6.71 5.21
N MET A 150 7.57 7.82 4.93
CA MET A 150 7.01 9.17 5.10
C MET A 150 5.75 9.39 4.25
N LEU A 151 5.78 8.96 2.99
CA LEU A 151 4.62 9.06 2.09
C LEU A 151 3.44 8.17 2.55
N ASN A 152 3.67 7.15 3.37
CA ASN A 152 2.61 6.27 3.85
C ASN A 152 2.00 6.70 5.19
N ILE A 153 2.49 7.74 5.85
CA ILE A 153 1.95 8.19 7.15
C ILE A 153 0.46 8.53 7.03
N ILE A 154 0.09 9.46 6.14
CA ILE A 154 -1.31 9.89 5.99
C ILE A 154 -2.18 8.77 5.39
N PRO A 155 -1.78 8.09 4.31
CA PRO A 155 -2.55 6.95 3.78
C PRO A 155 -2.80 5.83 4.80
N ALA A 156 -1.82 5.51 5.64
CA ALA A 156 -2.00 4.51 6.70
C ALA A 156 -3.00 4.97 7.75
N LEU A 157 -2.93 6.23 8.19
CA LEU A 157 -3.92 6.80 9.12
C LEU A 157 -5.34 6.75 8.57
N ILE A 158 -5.52 7.01 7.26
CA ILE A 158 -6.84 6.87 6.60
C ILE A 158 -7.32 5.42 6.68
N ALA A 159 -6.46 4.44 6.38
CA ALA A 159 -6.80 3.02 6.50
C ALA A 159 -7.14 2.63 7.94
N GLU A 160 -6.39 3.13 8.92
CA GLU A 160 -6.63 2.87 10.34
C GLU A 160 -7.98 3.39 10.80
N VAL A 161 -8.44 4.56 10.32
CA VAL A 161 -9.78 5.07 10.63
C VAL A 161 -10.86 4.11 10.13
N PHE A 162 -10.75 3.61 8.89
CA PHE A 162 -11.68 2.62 8.36
C PHE A 162 -11.68 1.33 9.19
N LEU A 163 -10.49 0.80 9.49
CA LEU A 163 -10.35 -0.41 10.30
C LEU A 163 -10.86 -0.21 11.73
N TYR A 164 -10.71 0.98 12.31
CA TYR A 164 -11.26 1.30 13.62
C TYR A 164 -12.78 1.28 13.64
N ILE A 165 -13.43 1.83 12.62
CA ILE A 165 -14.89 1.77 12.49
C ILE A 165 -15.35 0.30 12.44
N ILE A 166 -14.66 -0.53 11.64
CA ILE A 166 -14.97 -1.96 11.52
C ILE A 166 -14.74 -2.69 12.85
N TYR A 167 -13.64 -2.41 13.54
CA TYR A 167 -13.34 -2.97 14.86
C TYR A 167 -14.44 -2.68 15.88
N VAL A 168 -14.89 -1.42 15.96
CA VAL A 168 -15.95 -1.01 16.89
C VAL A 168 -17.24 -1.79 16.60
N TYR A 169 -17.57 -2.01 15.32
CA TYR A 169 -18.73 -2.79 14.94
C TYR A 169 -18.60 -4.28 15.29
N THR A 170 -17.45 -4.89 14.96
CA THR A 170 -17.18 -6.32 15.20
C THR A 170 -17.11 -6.67 16.69
N HIS A 171 -16.41 -5.84 17.49
CA HIS A 171 -16.15 -6.13 18.90
C HIS A 171 -17.08 -5.41 19.87
N LYS A 172 -17.97 -4.53 19.37
CA LYS A 172 -18.92 -3.73 20.16
C LYS A 172 -18.25 -2.99 21.32
N SER A 173 -17.03 -2.52 21.10
CA SER A 173 -16.19 -1.87 22.11
C SER A 173 -15.39 -0.74 21.50
N LEU A 174 -15.44 0.43 22.14
CA LEU A 174 -14.58 1.58 21.81
C LEU A 174 -13.16 1.43 22.38
N LYS A 175 -12.99 0.54 23.37
CA LYS A 175 -11.72 0.34 24.07
C LYS A 175 -10.81 -0.59 23.27
N PHE A 176 -10.02 -0.01 22.38
CA PHE A 176 -8.85 -0.65 21.82
C PHE A 176 -7.74 -0.67 22.88
N LYS A 177 -7.35 -1.85 23.38
CA LYS A 177 -6.22 -1.94 24.30
C LYS A 177 -4.93 -1.80 23.50
N GLU A 178 -4.42 -0.58 23.40
CA GLU A 178 -3.11 -0.29 22.84
C GLU A 178 -2.02 -1.02 23.64
N LYS A 179 -1.62 -2.21 23.17
CA LYS A 179 -0.36 -2.85 23.57
C LYS A 179 0.81 -2.42 22.67
N ILE A 180 0.59 -1.41 21.84
CA ILE A 180 1.45 -0.99 20.73
C ILE A 180 2.07 0.35 21.13
N ASP A 181 3.33 0.56 20.77
CA ASP A 181 3.95 1.88 20.83
C ASP A 181 3.42 2.68 19.62
N TYR A 182 2.12 2.99 19.66
CA TYR A 182 1.32 3.45 18.53
C TYR A 182 1.92 4.71 17.90
N ASN A 183 2.30 5.68 18.74
CA ASN A 183 2.89 6.95 18.32
C ASN A 183 4.27 6.79 17.65
N GLU A 184 5.11 5.88 18.14
CA GLU A 184 6.43 5.63 17.53
C GLU A 184 6.26 4.99 16.15
N ASN A 185 5.27 4.11 16.02
CA ASN A 185 4.99 3.41 14.77
C ASN A 185 4.39 4.32 13.69
N ILE A 186 3.58 5.31 14.03
CA ILE A 186 3.02 6.26 13.03
C ILE A 186 4.13 6.84 12.14
N ILE A 187 5.25 7.21 12.75
CA ILE A 187 6.36 7.87 12.04
C ILE A 187 7.33 6.83 11.46
N ALA A 188 7.75 5.85 12.27
CA ALA A 188 8.80 4.93 11.85
C ALA A 188 8.31 3.82 10.92
N ARG A 189 7.07 3.36 11.11
CA ARG A 189 6.50 2.15 10.50
C ARG A 189 4.97 2.25 10.35
N PRO A 190 4.44 3.19 9.55
CA PRO A 190 3.01 3.47 9.51
C PRO A 190 2.14 2.25 9.16
N LEU A 191 2.62 1.38 8.27
CA LEU A 191 1.90 0.14 7.90
C LEU A 191 1.73 -0.85 9.06
N LEU A 192 2.61 -0.82 10.08
CA LEU A 192 2.54 -1.75 11.20
C LEU A 192 1.28 -1.56 12.04
N ASN A 193 0.82 -0.32 12.18
CA ASN A 193 -0.41 -0.05 12.91
C ASN A 193 -1.64 -0.61 12.18
N VAL A 194 -1.66 -0.54 10.86
CA VAL A 194 -2.68 -1.16 10.00
C VAL A 194 -2.66 -2.69 10.17
N ASP A 195 -1.48 -3.31 10.11
CA ASP A 195 -1.31 -4.76 10.31
C ASP A 195 -1.82 -5.24 11.66
N VAL A 196 -1.50 -4.49 12.72
CA VAL A 196 -1.95 -4.83 14.06
C VAL A 196 -3.47 -4.65 14.19
N MET A 197 -4.03 -3.57 13.63
CA MET A 197 -5.47 -3.34 13.68
C MET A 197 -6.25 -4.46 12.97
N ALA A 198 -5.77 -4.91 11.81
CA ALA A 198 -6.28 -6.07 11.11
C ALA A 198 -6.28 -7.33 11.97
N ALA A 199 -5.16 -7.58 12.67
CA ALA A 199 -5.03 -8.73 13.55
C ALA A 199 -6.02 -8.69 14.74
N TYR A 200 -6.32 -7.51 15.25
CA TYR A 200 -7.34 -7.34 16.30
C TYR A 200 -8.76 -7.56 15.76
N ILE A 201 -9.08 -7.10 14.55
CA ILE A 201 -10.39 -7.33 13.93
C ILE A 201 -10.66 -8.82 13.74
N GLU A 202 -9.64 -9.57 13.30
CA GLU A 202 -9.75 -11.02 13.07
C GLU A 202 -9.50 -11.86 14.33
N ASP A 203 -9.27 -11.24 15.50
CA ASP A 203 -8.96 -11.93 16.77
C ASP A 203 -7.79 -12.94 16.67
N VAL A 204 -6.73 -12.58 15.94
CA VAL A 204 -5.54 -13.40 15.68
C VAL A 204 -4.28 -12.83 16.32
N ASN A 205 -3.37 -13.70 16.76
CA ASN A 205 -2.10 -13.29 17.36
C ASN A 205 -1.09 -12.87 16.29
N PHE A 206 -0.88 -11.59 16.01
CA PHE A 206 0.13 -11.12 15.06
C PHE A 206 1.50 -10.94 15.70
N TYR A 207 2.54 -11.55 15.14
CA TYR A 207 3.90 -11.39 15.62
C TYR A 207 4.73 -10.51 14.69
N TYR A 208 5.38 -9.52 15.29
CA TYR A 208 6.23 -8.59 14.58
C TYR A 208 7.67 -8.70 15.07
N TYR A 209 8.59 -8.94 14.14
CA TYR A 209 10.02 -9.02 14.41
C TYR A 209 10.68 -7.67 14.15
N TYR A 210 11.48 -7.18 15.10
CA TYR A 210 12.28 -5.99 14.91
C TYR A 210 13.65 -6.10 15.56
N THR A 211 14.65 -5.48 14.94
CA THR A 211 15.99 -5.41 15.50
C THR A 211 16.19 -4.03 16.14
N LYS A 212 16.63 -4.00 17.40
CA LYS A 212 17.03 -2.77 18.12
C LYS A 212 18.38 -3.03 18.78
N HIS A 213 19.35 -2.15 18.59
CA HIS A 213 20.73 -2.32 19.11
C HIS A 213 21.34 -3.70 18.82
N TYR A 214 21.22 -4.20 17.58
CA TYR A 214 21.74 -5.53 17.16
C TYR A 214 21.10 -6.74 17.84
N VAL A 215 20.07 -6.54 18.67
CA VAL A 215 19.28 -7.60 19.30
C VAL A 215 17.94 -7.74 18.56
N ASN A 216 17.53 -8.97 18.30
CA ASN A 216 16.26 -9.29 17.65
C ASN A 216 15.17 -9.45 18.71
N TYR A 217 14.10 -8.67 18.57
CA TYR A 217 12.91 -8.69 19.41
C TYR A 217 11.72 -9.21 18.62
N MET A 218 10.80 -9.88 19.32
CA MET A 218 9.52 -10.35 18.79
C MET A 218 8.42 -9.79 19.67
N LYS A 219 7.51 -9.00 19.09
CA LYS A 219 6.34 -8.44 19.78
C LYS A 219 5.07 -9.10 19.25
N GLY A 220 4.29 -9.69 20.14
CA GLY A 220 2.98 -10.27 19.82
C GLY A 220 1.86 -9.28 20.06
N PHE A 221 0.92 -9.20 19.13
CA PHE A 221 -0.28 -8.36 19.15
C PHE A 221 -1.53 -9.23 18.93
N GLY A 222 -2.71 -8.78 19.36
CA GLY A 222 -3.98 -9.51 19.19
C GLY A 222 -4.46 -10.31 20.41
N ARG A 223 -5.50 -11.12 20.22
CA ARG A 223 -6.12 -11.96 21.27
C ARG A 223 -5.89 -13.44 21.00
N SER A 224 -5.53 -14.18 22.04
CA SER A 224 -5.29 -15.63 21.96
C SER A 224 -6.62 -16.39 21.82
N LYS A 225 -7.01 -16.71 20.59
CA LYS A 225 -7.84 -17.89 20.31
C LYS A 225 -7.13 -18.83 19.35
N ASN A 226 -7.10 -20.11 19.72
CA ASN A 226 -6.41 -21.18 19.01
C ASN A 226 -7.18 -21.59 17.75
N LYS A 227 -6.86 -20.96 16.62
CA LYS A 227 -6.55 -21.57 15.31
C LYS A 227 -6.59 -20.49 14.26
N ILE A 228 -5.45 -20.27 13.62
CA ILE A 228 -5.38 -19.51 12.38
C ILE A 228 -6.06 -20.35 11.29
N ASP A 229 -7.08 -19.80 10.65
CA ASP A 229 -7.87 -20.46 9.60
C ASP A 229 -7.86 -19.56 8.34
N ASP A 230 -7.87 -20.18 7.15
CA ASP A 230 -7.99 -19.50 5.85
C ASP A 230 -9.23 -18.60 5.78
N ARG A 231 -10.25 -18.90 6.60
CA ARG A 231 -11.45 -18.06 6.76
C ARG A 231 -11.13 -16.64 7.20
N CYS A 232 -10.16 -16.44 8.09
CA CYS A 232 -9.75 -15.11 8.56
C CYS A 232 -9.08 -14.30 7.44
N ILE A 233 -8.28 -14.95 6.59
CA ILE A 233 -7.69 -14.29 5.41
C ILE A 233 -8.79 -13.83 4.45
N LYS A 234 -9.76 -14.71 4.17
CA LYS A 234 -10.90 -14.38 3.28
C LYS A 234 -11.79 -13.29 3.86
N SER A 235 -12.03 -13.31 5.17
CA SER A 235 -12.74 -12.25 5.89
C SER A 235 -12.02 -10.91 5.73
N TYR A 236 -10.72 -10.87 6.00
CA TYR A 236 -9.95 -9.64 5.90
C TYR A 236 -9.80 -9.12 4.46
N LEU A 237 -9.68 -10.01 3.46
CA LEU A 237 -9.79 -9.61 2.04
C LEU A 237 -11.15 -8.97 1.71
N GLY A 238 -12.24 -9.52 2.26
CA GLY A 238 -13.58 -8.92 2.12
C GLY A 238 -13.66 -7.52 2.72
N ILE A 239 -13.04 -7.32 3.89
CA ILE A 239 -12.89 -6.01 4.54
C ILE A 239 -12.07 -5.06 3.65
N GLU A 240 -10.90 -5.48 3.14
CA GLU A 240 -10.08 -4.69 2.22
C GLU A 240 -10.90 -4.21 1.02
N TYR A 241 -11.63 -5.12 0.35
CA TYR A 241 -12.46 -4.76 -0.80
C TYR A 241 -13.55 -3.76 -0.44
N GLY A 242 -14.20 -3.91 0.72
CA GLY A 242 -15.16 -2.94 1.24
C GLY A 242 -14.56 -1.55 1.41
N ILE A 243 -13.37 -1.45 2.02
CA ILE A 243 -12.66 -0.18 2.21
C ILE A 243 -12.26 0.42 0.86
N CYS A 244 -11.76 -0.39 -0.07
CA CYS A 244 -11.41 0.06 -1.42
C CYS A 244 -12.64 0.64 -2.16
N ILE A 245 -13.79 -0.03 -2.11
CA ILE A 245 -15.02 0.47 -2.75
C ILE A 245 -15.43 1.82 -2.14
N VAL A 246 -15.50 1.92 -0.81
CA VAL A 246 -15.90 3.17 -0.13
C VAL A 246 -14.92 4.30 -0.43
N SER A 247 -13.61 4.02 -0.37
CA SER A 247 -12.56 4.99 -0.68
C SER A 247 -12.63 5.47 -2.13
N PHE A 248 -12.93 4.57 -3.08
CA PHE A 248 -13.10 4.92 -4.48
C PHE A 248 -14.33 5.77 -4.73
N ILE A 249 -15.46 5.47 -4.09
CA ILE A 249 -16.68 6.28 -4.18
C ILE A 249 -16.41 7.69 -3.67
N CYS A 250 -15.73 7.83 -2.53
CA CYS A 250 -15.36 9.14 -1.98
C CYS A 250 -14.46 9.91 -2.96
N PHE A 251 -13.42 9.26 -3.49
CA PHE A 251 -12.54 9.84 -4.50
C PHE A 251 -13.30 10.29 -5.76
N TYR A 252 -14.14 9.40 -6.31
CA TYR A 252 -14.92 9.66 -7.50
C TYR A 252 -15.88 10.84 -7.31
N TYR A 253 -16.53 10.92 -6.15
CA TYR A 253 -17.40 12.03 -5.81
C TYR A 253 -16.63 13.35 -5.76
N ILE A 254 -15.51 13.40 -5.03
CA ILE A 254 -14.69 14.62 -4.91
C ILE A 254 -14.22 15.10 -6.27
N VAL A 255 -13.68 14.21 -7.09
CA VAL A 255 -13.18 14.52 -8.45
C VAL A 255 -14.30 14.83 -9.46
N SER A 256 -15.53 14.43 -9.17
CA SER A 256 -16.69 14.77 -10.01
C SER A 256 -17.28 16.13 -9.67
N VAL A 257 -17.10 16.59 -8.43
CA VAL A 257 -17.58 17.89 -7.93
C VAL A 257 -16.54 19.00 -8.14
N MET A 258 -15.25 18.68 -8.01
CA MET A 258 -14.13 19.57 -8.36
C MET A 258 -13.97 19.73 -9.87
#